data_AF-A0A9W6ZM29-F1
#
_entry.id   AF-A0A9W6ZM29-F1
#
_cell.length_a   1.000
_cell.length_b   1.000
_cell.length_c   1.000
_cell.angle_alpha   90.00
_cell.angle_beta   90.00
_cell.angle_gamma   90.00
#
_symmetry.space_group_name_H-M   'P 1'
#
loop_
_entity.id
_entity.type
_entity.pdbx_description
1 polymer ?
#
loop_
_entity_poly.entity_id
_entity_poly.type
_entity_poly.pdbx_seq_one_letter_code
_entity_poly.pdbx_strand_id
1 'polypeptide(L)'
;MASASASVSDKDDDVNFSRKTILAFGLTTVAIWLSDPILSLIDTSVTALSTSLLAGLFITFVVSLKAVGLLTWISGAKNTALIPEALTYVRIRALSAPLAVVGMVCQAVCLASADVVTPALGVIVSAAVNVVLDLGLCVYPFNMGIGGAAAATAIANVASSLLLISAVYRKNFKGYLDESVEGEGRGLLERLARFKSILTLPTKSELANLVRFAGAIFGVIVGKLVCYSSLTLAATKYGVTSLAAHNVLLRIFFFFSTFGDSLSQSVQNFLPSVFTMNKDPVSKAYKRFEGFHLACAGIVGCLFSLTSGVFTSSKAGGE
;
A
#
# COMPACT_ATOMS: atom_id res chain seq x y z
N MET A 1 53.57 50.19 -10.72
CA MET A 1 53.78 48.79 -10.27
C MET A 1 52.42 48.13 -10.12
N ALA A 2 52.23 47.06 -10.90
CA ALA A 2 51.28 45.95 -10.76
C ALA A 2 49.77 46.22 -10.52
N SER A 3 49.03 45.98 -11.61
CA SER A 3 47.65 45.46 -11.64
C SER A 3 47.58 44.06 -11.01
N ALA A 4 46.49 43.74 -10.32
CA ALA A 4 45.99 42.37 -10.19
C ALA A 4 44.47 42.38 -9.96
N SER A 5 43.72 42.04 -11.02
CA SER A 5 42.29 41.75 -10.94
C SER A 5 42.09 40.43 -10.17
N ALA A 6 41.30 40.46 -9.11
CA ALA A 6 40.83 39.25 -8.46
C ALA A 6 39.71 38.63 -9.32
N SER A 7 40.08 37.71 -10.20
CA SER A 7 39.14 36.84 -10.92
C SER A 7 38.47 35.90 -9.92
N VAL A 8 37.19 36.13 -9.66
CA VAL A 8 36.30 35.19 -8.98
C VAL A 8 36.26 33.90 -9.80
N SER A 9 36.76 32.82 -9.21
CA SER A 9 36.66 31.46 -9.73
C SER A 9 35.23 30.96 -9.53
N ASP A 10 34.33 31.36 -10.42
CA ASP A 10 32.99 30.81 -10.56
C ASP A 10 33.04 29.62 -11.52
N LYS A 11 33.36 28.42 -11.02
CA LYS A 11 33.36 27.18 -11.84
C LYS A 11 32.95 25.93 -11.06
N ASP A 12 31.81 25.39 -11.48
CA ASP A 12 31.49 23.97 -11.66
C ASP A 12 31.01 23.08 -10.48
N ASP A 13 30.90 23.58 -9.25
CA ASP A 13 30.45 22.74 -8.12
C ASP A 13 28.92 22.61 -7.97
N ASP A 14 28.14 23.63 -8.36
CA ASP A 14 26.67 23.61 -8.22
C ASP A 14 25.96 22.69 -9.24
N VAL A 15 26.54 22.49 -10.43
CA VAL A 15 25.94 21.69 -11.50
C VAL A 15 26.17 20.18 -11.30
N ASN A 16 27.31 19.80 -10.70
CA ASN A 16 27.62 18.40 -10.39
C ASN A 16 26.79 17.86 -9.22
N PHE A 17 26.49 18.70 -8.23
CA PHE A 17 25.57 18.34 -7.14
C PHE A 17 24.14 18.13 -7.64
N SER A 18 23.70 18.94 -8.61
CA SER A 18 22.38 18.81 -9.24
C SER A 18 22.23 17.52 -10.05
N ARG A 19 23.20 17.14 -10.91
CA ARG A 19 23.10 15.90 -11.71
C ARG A 19 23.14 14.62 -10.87
N LYS A 20 23.99 14.53 -9.85
CA LYS A 20 24.03 13.35 -8.96
C LYS A 20 22.74 13.24 -8.15
N THR A 21 22.21 14.37 -7.68
CA THR A 21 20.93 14.42 -6.97
C THR A 21 19.77 14.03 -7.88
N ILE A 22 19.71 14.57 -9.11
CA ILE A 22 18.70 14.24 -10.11
C ILE A 22 18.79 12.78 -10.54
N LEU A 23 19.98 12.24 -10.79
CA LEU A 23 20.18 10.81 -11.10
C LEU A 23 19.80 9.93 -9.91
N ALA A 24 20.10 10.35 -8.68
CA ALA A 24 19.66 9.65 -7.48
C ALA A 24 18.12 9.69 -7.34
N PHE A 25 17.47 10.82 -7.62
CA PHE A 25 16.01 10.96 -7.63
C PHE A 25 15.36 10.10 -8.73
N GLY A 26 15.87 10.16 -9.96
CA GLY A 26 15.40 9.38 -11.09
C GLY A 26 15.56 7.88 -10.87
N LEU A 27 16.74 7.45 -10.40
CA LEU A 27 17.01 6.04 -10.08
C LEU A 27 16.14 5.53 -8.93
N THR A 28 15.94 6.33 -7.89
CA THR A 28 15.06 5.98 -6.76
C THR A 28 13.61 5.86 -7.22
N THR A 29 13.15 6.77 -8.08
CA THR A 29 11.79 6.74 -8.63
C THR A 29 11.60 5.50 -9.51
N VAL A 30 12.57 5.18 -10.38
CA VAL A 30 12.52 3.95 -11.20
C VAL A 30 12.54 2.70 -10.32
N ALA A 31 13.38 2.63 -9.28
CA ALA A 31 13.43 1.51 -8.35
C ALA A 31 12.11 1.30 -7.59
N ILE A 32 11.44 2.40 -7.22
CA ILE A 32 10.10 2.40 -6.59
C ILE A 32 9.04 1.79 -7.52
N TRP A 33 9.11 2.05 -8.82
CA TRP A 33 8.13 1.55 -9.78
C TRP A 33 8.42 0.13 -10.27
N LEU A 34 9.69 -0.29 -10.24
CA LEU A 34 10.09 -1.66 -10.58
C LEU A 34 9.91 -2.66 -9.44
N SER A 35 9.64 -2.21 -8.22
CA SER A 35 9.43 -3.11 -7.09
C SER A 35 8.18 -3.98 -7.24
N ASP A 36 7.10 -3.42 -7.77
CA ASP A 36 5.79 -4.09 -7.76
C ASP A 36 5.75 -5.29 -8.73
N PRO A 37 6.32 -5.21 -9.95
CA PRO A 37 6.52 -6.38 -10.82
C PRO A 37 7.46 -7.45 -10.22
N ILE A 38 8.57 -7.05 -9.60
CA ILE A 38 9.57 -7.98 -9.04
C ILE A 38 8.99 -8.76 -7.86
N LEU A 39 8.17 -8.12 -7.03
CA LEU A 39 7.54 -8.74 -5.86
C LEU A 39 6.39 -9.69 -6.25
N SER A 40 5.84 -9.56 -7.46
CA SER A 40 4.78 -10.43 -7.97
C SER A 40 5.22 -11.85 -8.33
N LEU A 41 6.53 -12.08 -8.47
CA LEU A 41 7.11 -13.37 -8.84
C LEU A 41 7.21 -14.36 -7.65
N ILE A 42 6.64 -14.01 -6.51
CA ILE A 42 6.77 -14.76 -5.26
C ILE A 42 5.44 -15.43 -4.92
N ASP A 43 5.41 -16.75 -5.07
CA ASP A 43 4.25 -17.60 -4.83
C ASP A 43 4.05 -17.83 -3.31
N THR A 44 2.85 -17.62 -2.76
CA THR A 44 2.59 -17.94 -1.34
C THR A 44 1.24 -18.62 -1.11
N SER A 45 1.28 -19.78 -0.44
CA SER A 45 0.21 -20.76 -0.27
C SER A 45 -0.41 -20.77 1.14
N VAL A 46 -1.69 -21.19 1.21
CA VAL A 46 -2.57 -21.73 2.27
C VAL A 46 -2.41 -21.32 3.77
N THR A 47 -1.22 -21.06 4.32
CA THR A 47 -1.03 -20.60 5.72
C THR A 47 -1.27 -19.10 5.93
N ALA A 48 -1.70 -18.40 4.88
CA ALA A 48 -1.89 -16.95 4.86
C ALA A 48 -3.02 -16.44 5.79
N LEU A 49 -4.05 -17.24 6.08
CA LEU A 49 -5.20 -16.80 6.90
C LEU A 49 -4.88 -16.77 8.41
N SER A 50 -4.21 -17.79 8.93
CA SER A 50 -3.76 -17.79 10.34
C SER A 50 -2.67 -16.76 10.61
N THR A 51 -1.72 -16.62 9.69
CA THR A 51 -0.64 -15.64 9.79
C THR A 51 -1.15 -14.20 9.72
N SER A 52 -2.11 -13.91 8.84
CA SER A 52 -2.74 -12.58 8.77
C SER A 52 -3.52 -12.21 10.02
N LEU A 53 -4.23 -13.17 10.63
CA LEU A 53 -4.91 -12.94 11.90
C LEU A 53 -3.91 -12.59 13.01
N LEU A 54 -2.82 -13.35 13.14
CA LEU A 54 -1.76 -13.08 14.11
C LEU A 54 -1.09 -11.72 13.85
N ALA A 55 -0.83 -11.37 12.58
CA ALA A 55 -0.27 -10.09 12.21
C ALA A 55 -1.21 -8.92 12.59
N GLY A 56 -2.51 -9.04 12.33
CA GLY A 56 -3.48 -8.01 12.71
C GLY A 56 -3.67 -7.89 14.22
N LEU A 57 -3.62 -9.01 14.97
CA LEU A 57 -3.58 -9.00 16.43
C LEU A 57 -2.32 -8.32 16.96
N PHE A 58 -1.17 -8.60 16.35
CA PHE A 58 0.10 -7.96 16.69
C PHE A 58 0.06 -6.44 16.44
N ILE A 59 -0.50 -6.00 15.30
CA ILE A 59 -0.72 -4.57 15.02
C ILE A 59 -1.59 -3.94 16.11
N THR A 60 -2.70 -4.58 16.47
CA THR A 60 -3.62 -4.10 17.50
C THR A 60 -2.91 -3.95 18.86
N PHE A 61 -2.12 -4.96 19.22
CA PHE A 61 -1.34 -4.98 20.46
C PHE A 61 -0.29 -3.87 20.50
N VAL A 62 0.51 -3.72 19.44
CA VAL A 62 1.53 -2.68 19.34
C VAL A 62 0.92 -1.30 19.43
N VAL A 63 -0.16 -1.04 18.68
CA VAL A 63 -0.87 0.24 18.73
C VAL A 63 -1.42 0.51 20.13
N SER A 64 -2.04 -0.48 20.76
CA SER A 64 -2.63 -0.32 22.10
C SER A 64 -1.59 0.08 23.15
N LEU A 65 -0.37 -0.48 23.08
CA LEU A 65 0.70 -0.21 24.05
C LEU A 65 1.60 0.97 23.69
N LYS A 66 1.87 1.21 22.41
CA LYS A 66 2.93 2.14 21.95
C LYS A 66 2.42 3.39 21.25
N ALA A 67 1.12 3.51 20.95
CA ALA A 67 0.61 4.67 20.21
C ALA A 67 0.94 6.02 20.86
N VAL A 68 0.89 6.14 22.19
CA VAL A 68 1.22 7.40 22.88
C VAL A 68 2.69 7.79 22.66
N GLY A 69 3.60 6.85 22.85
CA GLY A 69 5.03 7.09 22.66
C GLY A 69 5.37 7.39 21.20
N LEU A 70 4.80 6.62 20.27
CA LEU A 70 5.03 6.80 18.84
C LEU A 70 4.48 8.14 18.33
N LEU A 71 3.26 8.50 18.71
CA LEU A 71 2.65 9.76 18.30
C LEU A 71 3.39 10.96 18.89
N THR A 72 3.77 10.91 20.16
CA THR A 72 4.58 11.98 20.79
C THR A 72 5.93 12.14 20.08
N TRP A 73 6.57 11.03 19.71
CA TRP A 73 7.85 11.05 19.02
C TRP A 73 7.74 11.67 17.61
N ILE A 74 6.69 11.33 16.86
CA ILE A 74 6.47 11.83 15.49
C ILE A 74 5.96 13.28 15.49
N SER A 75 5.05 13.64 16.39
CA SER A 75 4.39 14.95 16.40
C SER A 75 5.33 16.07 16.85
N GLY A 76 6.32 15.74 17.68
CA GLY A 76 7.19 16.71 18.33
C GLY A 76 6.46 17.59 19.35
N ALA A 77 7.23 18.35 20.13
CA ALA A 77 6.74 19.11 21.28
C ALA A 77 5.73 20.22 20.93
N LYS A 78 5.70 20.69 19.68
CA LYS A 78 4.81 21.79 19.23
C LYS A 78 3.40 21.33 18.86
N ASN A 79 3.16 20.03 18.69
CA ASN A 79 1.88 19.49 18.19
C ASN A 79 1.17 18.59 19.21
N THR A 80 1.48 18.76 20.50
CA THR A 80 0.96 17.91 21.58
C THR A 80 -0.56 17.99 21.74
N ALA A 81 -1.17 19.11 21.36
CA ALA A 81 -2.62 19.29 21.38
C ALA A 81 -3.38 18.33 20.45
N LEU A 82 -2.72 17.79 19.41
CA LEU A 82 -3.34 16.85 18.45
C LEU A 82 -3.28 15.39 18.92
N ILE A 83 -2.45 15.09 19.93
CA ILE A 83 -2.19 13.72 20.38
C ILE A 83 -3.47 13.02 20.89
N PRO A 84 -4.35 13.65 21.70
CA PRO A 84 -5.57 13.00 22.17
C PRO A 84 -6.49 12.55 21.03
N GLU A 85 -6.70 13.41 20.03
CA GLU A 85 -7.56 13.10 18.87
C GLU A 85 -6.94 12.01 17.98
N ALA A 86 -5.63 12.11 17.71
CA ALA A 86 -4.90 11.09 16.97
C ALA A 86 -4.91 9.72 17.69
N LEU A 87 -4.82 9.71 19.02
CA LEU A 87 -4.90 8.48 19.82
C LEU A 87 -6.27 7.82 19.72
N THR A 88 -7.35 8.59 19.86
CA THR A 88 -8.72 8.10 19.70
C THR A 88 -8.89 7.45 18.33
N TYR A 89 -8.49 8.15 17.26
CA TYR A 89 -8.59 7.66 15.90
C TYR A 89 -7.80 6.35 15.68
N VAL A 90 -6.52 6.34 16.04
CA VAL A 90 -5.61 5.22 15.78
C VAL A 90 -6.00 3.97 16.59
N ARG A 91 -6.44 4.14 17.85
CA ARG A 91 -6.90 3.01 18.68
C ARG A 91 -8.16 2.36 18.12
N ILE A 92 -9.16 3.15 17.72
CA ILE A 92 -10.39 2.61 17.12
C ILE A 92 -10.08 1.86 15.82
N ARG A 93 -9.25 2.45 14.94
CA ARG A 93 -8.85 1.81 13.68
C ARG A 93 -8.11 0.49 13.92
N ALA A 94 -7.25 0.43 14.93
CA ALA A 94 -6.49 -0.77 15.27
C ALA A 94 -7.39 -1.95 15.68
N LEU A 95 -8.55 -1.72 16.30
CA LEU A 95 -9.49 -2.81 16.64
C LEU A 95 -9.97 -3.59 15.41
N SER A 96 -10.05 -2.94 14.25
CA SER A 96 -10.43 -3.60 12.99
C SER A 96 -9.26 -4.33 12.31
N ALA A 97 -8.01 -4.10 12.72
CA ALA A 97 -6.82 -4.64 12.05
C ALA A 97 -6.81 -6.17 11.92
N PRO A 98 -7.22 -6.98 12.94
CA PRO A 98 -7.24 -8.44 12.81
C PRO A 98 -8.10 -8.91 11.63
N LEU A 99 -9.32 -8.39 11.50
CA LEU A 99 -10.22 -8.74 10.41
C LEU A 99 -9.82 -8.06 9.09
N ALA A 100 -9.29 -6.84 9.14
CA ALA A 100 -8.87 -6.11 7.95
C ALA A 100 -7.73 -6.84 7.22
N VAL A 101 -6.71 -7.30 7.96
CA VAL A 101 -5.56 -8.02 7.35
C VAL A 101 -6.00 -9.39 6.81
N VAL A 102 -6.88 -10.12 7.52
CA VAL A 102 -7.48 -11.36 6.99
C VAL A 102 -8.29 -11.07 5.72
N GLY A 103 -9.07 -9.99 5.70
CA GLY A 103 -9.83 -9.54 4.53
C GLY A 103 -8.93 -9.26 3.32
N MET A 104 -7.78 -8.63 3.52
CA MET A 104 -6.78 -8.39 2.47
C MET A 104 -6.24 -9.71 1.90
N VAL A 105 -5.99 -10.71 2.75
CA VAL A 105 -5.60 -12.06 2.27
C VAL A 105 -6.74 -12.71 1.50
N CYS A 106 -7.99 -12.63 1.98
CA CYS A 106 -9.13 -13.16 1.25
C CYS A 106 -9.34 -12.46 -0.10
N GLN A 107 -9.12 -11.16 -0.18
CA GLN A 107 -9.12 -10.40 -1.44
C GLN A 107 -8.05 -10.94 -2.39
N ALA A 108 -6.82 -11.14 -1.93
CA ALA A 108 -5.75 -11.72 -2.74
C ALA A 108 -6.10 -13.13 -3.24
N VAL A 109 -6.70 -13.98 -2.38
CA VAL A 109 -7.18 -15.32 -2.76
C VAL A 109 -8.25 -15.26 -3.85
N CYS A 110 -9.24 -14.36 -3.73
CA CYS A 110 -10.25 -14.14 -4.76
C CYS A 110 -9.62 -13.74 -6.10
N LEU A 111 -8.69 -12.78 -6.07
CA LEU A 111 -8.00 -12.28 -7.27
C LEU A 111 -7.13 -13.36 -7.93
N ALA A 112 -6.38 -14.14 -7.15
CA ALA A 112 -5.61 -15.28 -7.64
C ALA A 112 -6.50 -16.38 -8.24
N SER A 113 -7.75 -16.48 -7.78
CA SER A 113 -8.77 -17.40 -8.31
C SER A 113 -9.54 -16.82 -9.50
N ALA A 114 -9.05 -15.75 -10.13
CA ALA A 114 -9.71 -15.00 -11.21
C ALA A 114 -11.12 -14.49 -10.87
N ASP A 115 -11.44 -14.30 -9.59
CA ASP A 115 -12.69 -13.68 -9.13
C ASP A 115 -12.45 -12.23 -8.72
N VAL A 116 -12.75 -11.35 -9.67
CA VAL A 116 -12.66 -9.90 -9.50
C VAL A 116 -13.94 -9.28 -8.95
N VAL A 117 -15.07 -10.00 -9.04
CA VAL A 117 -16.40 -9.45 -8.69
C VAL A 117 -16.59 -9.45 -7.17
N THR A 118 -16.20 -10.52 -6.49
CA THR A 118 -16.36 -10.60 -5.03
C THR A 118 -15.57 -9.50 -4.30
N PRO A 119 -14.27 -9.25 -4.60
CA PRO A 119 -13.54 -8.12 -4.03
C PRO A 119 -14.16 -6.76 -4.37
N ALA A 120 -14.61 -6.56 -5.62
CA ALA A 120 -15.24 -5.31 -6.02
C ALA A 120 -16.53 -5.04 -5.22
N LEU A 121 -17.35 -6.07 -5.01
CA LEU A 121 -18.54 -5.96 -4.16
C LEU A 121 -18.16 -5.63 -2.71
N GLY A 122 -17.12 -6.25 -2.16
CA GLY A 122 -16.60 -5.93 -0.83
C GLY A 122 -16.20 -4.45 -0.70
N VAL A 123 -15.52 -3.90 -1.71
CA VAL A 123 -15.16 -2.46 -1.75
C VAL A 123 -16.39 -1.57 -1.82
N ILE A 124 -17.38 -1.90 -2.66
CA ILE A 124 -18.64 -1.15 -2.78
C ILE A 124 -19.40 -1.15 -1.44
N VAL A 125 -19.52 -2.32 -0.81
CA VAL A 125 -20.16 -2.45 0.51
C VAL A 125 -19.40 -1.63 1.56
N SER A 126 -18.07 -1.72 1.59
CA SER A 126 -17.23 -0.91 2.49
C SER A 126 -17.49 0.57 2.30
N ALA A 127 -17.45 1.06 1.05
CA ALA A 127 -17.65 2.47 0.75
C ALA A 127 -19.06 2.94 1.15
N ALA A 128 -20.10 2.18 0.83
CA ALA A 128 -21.48 2.50 1.19
C ALA A 128 -21.67 2.55 2.72
N VAL A 129 -21.20 1.52 3.43
CA VAL A 129 -21.25 1.47 4.90
C VAL A 129 -20.45 2.62 5.51
N ASN A 130 -19.27 2.92 4.98
CA ASN A 130 -18.41 3.99 5.47
C ASN A 130 -19.09 5.35 5.32
N VAL A 131 -19.64 5.69 4.15
CA VAL A 131 -20.35 6.96 3.92
C VAL A 131 -21.56 7.10 4.83
N VAL A 132 -22.39 6.06 4.92
CA VAL A 132 -23.60 6.09 5.78
C VAL A 132 -23.23 6.28 7.25
N LEU A 133 -22.21 5.56 7.72
CA LEU A 133 -21.76 5.65 9.11
C LEU A 133 -20.96 6.92 9.39
N ASP A 134 -20.24 7.48 8.43
CA ASP A 134 -19.60 8.79 8.61
C ASP A 134 -20.66 9.87 8.82
N LEU A 135 -21.72 9.88 8.01
CA LEU A 135 -22.84 10.80 8.20
C LEU A 135 -23.51 10.59 9.56
N GLY A 136 -23.76 9.34 9.94
CA GLY A 136 -24.42 8.98 11.21
C GLY A 136 -23.59 9.29 12.46
N LEU A 137 -22.36 8.78 12.49
CA LEU A 137 -21.47 8.79 13.65
C LEU A 137 -20.68 10.09 13.77
N CYS A 138 -20.14 10.62 12.67
CA CYS A 138 -19.33 11.83 12.70
C CYS A 138 -20.20 13.08 12.81
N VAL A 139 -21.29 13.15 12.03
CA VAL A 139 -22.11 14.36 11.86
C VAL A 139 -23.41 14.29 12.67
N TYR A 140 -24.41 13.52 12.25
CA TYR A 140 -25.72 13.48 12.90
C TYR A 140 -26.33 12.06 12.82
N PRO A 141 -26.82 11.48 13.93
CA PRO A 141 -27.17 12.14 15.20
C PRO A 141 -26.07 12.15 16.28
N PHE A 142 -25.00 11.37 16.13
CA PHE A 142 -24.12 11.08 17.27
C PHE A 142 -23.00 12.10 17.50
N ASN A 143 -22.67 12.96 16.52
CA ASN A 143 -21.68 14.04 16.65
C ASN A 143 -20.33 13.61 17.28
N MET A 144 -19.85 12.39 16.99
CA MET A 144 -18.64 11.82 17.61
C MET A 144 -17.33 12.31 16.98
N GLY A 145 -17.41 13.21 15.99
CA GLY A 145 -16.25 13.80 15.31
C GLY A 145 -15.27 12.73 14.77
N ILE A 146 -13.98 12.92 15.04
CA ILE A 146 -12.92 12.02 14.55
C ILE A 146 -13.06 10.58 15.07
N GLY A 147 -13.62 10.39 16.28
CA GLY A 147 -13.92 9.07 16.83
C GLY A 147 -15.01 8.35 16.03
N GLY A 148 -16.03 9.10 15.60
CA GLY A 148 -17.08 8.62 14.71
C GLY A 148 -16.52 8.21 13.35
N ALA A 149 -15.66 9.03 12.76
CA ALA A 149 -15.02 8.72 11.47
C ALA A 149 -14.13 7.46 11.53
N ALA A 150 -13.37 7.31 12.62
CA ALA A 150 -12.57 6.11 12.87
C ALA A 150 -13.45 4.86 12.96
N ALA A 151 -14.56 4.94 13.69
CA ALA A 151 -15.50 3.85 13.90
C ALA A 151 -16.22 3.47 12.60
N ALA A 152 -16.70 4.45 11.83
CA ALA A 152 -17.32 4.24 10.52
C ALA A 152 -16.39 3.46 9.59
N THR A 153 -15.12 3.87 9.50
CA THR A 153 -14.14 3.19 8.65
C THR A 153 -13.78 1.80 9.19
N ALA A 154 -13.71 1.63 10.51
CA ALA A 154 -13.45 0.32 11.14
C ALA A 154 -14.59 -0.67 10.87
N ILE A 155 -15.84 -0.25 11.01
CA ILE A 155 -17.03 -1.08 10.77
C ILE A 155 -17.14 -1.43 9.28
N ALA A 156 -16.91 -0.48 8.38
CA ALA A 156 -16.89 -0.70 6.94
C ALA A 156 -15.85 -1.76 6.53
N ASN A 157 -14.63 -1.65 7.06
CA ASN A 157 -13.58 -2.65 6.85
C ASN A 157 -14.00 -4.03 7.36
N VAL A 158 -14.58 -4.12 8.55
CA VAL A 158 -15.08 -5.38 9.11
C VAL A 158 -16.17 -5.98 8.22
N ALA A 159 -17.13 -5.18 7.75
CA ALA A 159 -18.20 -5.65 6.87
C ALA A 159 -17.65 -6.23 5.55
N SER A 160 -16.71 -5.54 4.92
CA SER A 160 -16.04 -6.02 3.70
C SER A 160 -15.23 -7.29 3.94
N SER A 161 -14.44 -7.33 5.02
CA SER A 161 -13.66 -8.52 5.38
C SER A 161 -14.55 -9.74 5.63
N LEU A 162 -15.68 -9.58 6.33
CA LEU A 162 -16.62 -10.67 6.58
C LEU A 162 -17.27 -11.19 5.29
N LEU A 163 -17.59 -10.30 4.35
CA LEU A 163 -18.08 -10.67 3.02
C LEU A 163 -17.03 -11.54 2.30
N LEU A 164 -15.78 -11.09 2.25
CA LEU A 164 -14.69 -11.80 1.57
C LEU A 164 -14.38 -13.15 2.23
N ILE A 165 -14.30 -13.20 3.56
CA ILE A 165 -14.12 -14.45 4.32
C ILE A 165 -15.25 -15.43 3.99
N SER A 166 -16.50 -14.95 3.98
CA SER A 166 -17.67 -15.77 3.67
C SER A 166 -17.66 -16.30 2.24
N ALA A 167 -17.15 -15.52 1.28
CA ALA A 167 -17.04 -15.93 -0.11
C ALA A 167 -15.92 -16.96 -0.33
N VAL A 168 -14.74 -16.73 0.25
CA VAL A 168 -13.62 -17.70 0.22
C VAL A 168 -14.03 -19.01 0.90
N TYR A 169 -14.70 -18.93 2.06
CA TYR A 169 -15.19 -20.11 2.76
C TYR A 169 -16.20 -20.90 1.91
N ARG A 170 -17.15 -20.22 1.25
CA ARG A 170 -18.13 -20.86 0.37
C ARG A 170 -17.49 -21.51 -0.85
N LYS A 171 -16.47 -20.89 -1.45
CA LYS A 171 -15.74 -21.47 -2.59
C LYS A 171 -14.97 -22.73 -2.22
N ASN A 172 -14.23 -22.69 -1.11
CA ASN A 172 -13.53 -23.86 -0.58
C ASN A 172 -14.51 -24.99 -0.20
N PHE A 173 -15.71 -24.64 0.26
CA PHE A 173 -16.75 -25.62 0.60
C PHE A 173 -17.43 -26.22 -0.64
N LYS A 174 -17.68 -25.44 -1.70
CA LYS A 174 -18.33 -25.92 -2.92
C LYS A 174 -17.44 -26.86 -3.73
N GLY A 175 -16.13 -26.59 -3.81
CA GLY A 175 -15.16 -27.52 -4.42
C GLY A 175 -15.09 -28.87 -3.68
N TYR A 176 -15.36 -28.87 -2.38
CA TYR A 176 -15.41 -30.09 -1.59
C TYR A 176 -16.73 -30.86 -1.75
N LEU A 177 -17.88 -30.18 -1.88
CA LEU A 177 -19.16 -30.88 -2.12
C LEU A 177 -19.16 -31.66 -3.43
N ASP A 178 -18.43 -31.20 -4.46
CA ASP A 178 -18.20 -31.96 -5.70
C ASP A 178 -17.33 -33.21 -5.45
N GLU A 179 -16.34 -33.12 -4.55
CA GLU A 179 -15.44 -34.24 -4.18
C GLU A 179 -16.05 -35.23 -3.18
N SER A 180 -17.01 -34.79 -2.35
CA SER A 180 -17.57 -35.56 -1.23
C SER A 180 -18.95 -36.15 -1.48
N VAL A 181 -19.44 -36.14 -2.73
CA VAL A 181 -20.62 -36.91 -3.15
C VAL A 181 -20.47 -38.42 -2.85
N GLU A 182 -19.26 -38.92 -2.55
CA GLU A 182 -19.03 -40.33 -2.16
C GLU A 182 -19.13 -40.63 -0.64
N GLY A 183 -19.31 -39.65 0.26
CA GLY A 183 -19.14 -39.89 1.70
C GLY A 183 -20.30 -39.41 2.59
N GLU A 184 -21.20 -40.33 2.95
CA GLU A 184 -22.33 -40.07 3.85
C GLU A 184 -21.87 -39.83 5.31
N GLY A 185 -22.30 -38.72 5.93
CA GLY A 185 -22.52 -38.67 7.39
C GLY A 185 -21.54 -37.95 8.35
N ARG A 186 -20.63 -37.07 7.92
CA ARG A 186 -19.69 -36.34 8.84
C ARG A 186 -19.73 -34.80 8.78
N GLY A 187 -20.87 -34.21 8.44
CA GLY A 187 -20.99 -32.79 8.09
C GLY A 187 -20.52 -31.76 9.14
N LEU A 188 -20.73 -31.95 10.45
CA LEU A 188 -20.40 -30.92 11.45
C LEU A 188 -18.95 -30.99 11.96
N LEU A 189 -18.45 -32.18 12.30
CA LEU A 189 -17.08 -32.37 12.79
C LEU A 189 -16.04 -32.04 11.72
N GLU A 190 -16.35 -32.31 10.46
CA GLU A 190 -15.49 -31.98 9.33
C GLU A 190 -15.50 -30.48 9.00
N ARG A 191 -16.63 -29.79 9.25
CA ARG A 191 -16.71 -28.32 9.22
C ARG A 191 -15.90 -27.67 10.34
N LEU A 192 -15.96 -28.22 11.55
CA LEU A 192 -15.16 -27.75 12.70
C LEU A 192 -13.66 -28.06 12.52
N ALA A 193 -13.30 -29.23 11.99
CA ALA A 193 -11.93 -29.61 11.69
C ALA A 193 -11.29 -28.69 10.61
N ARG A 194 -12.06 -28.25 9.61
CA ARG A 194 -11.60 -27.25 8.64
C ARG A 194 -11.50 -25.84 9.20
N PHE A 195 -12.42 -25.42 10.07
CA PHE A 195 -12.26 -24.15 10.78
C PHE A 195 -10.98 -24.16 11.62
N LYS A 196 -10.70 -25.30 12.27
CA LYS A 196 -9.43 -25.56 12.97
C LYS A 196 -8.23 -25.55 12.02
N SER A 197 -8.35 -26.08 10.80
CA SER A 197 -7.32 -26.03 9.75
C SER A 197 -7.06 -24.63 9.19
N ILE A 198 -8.03 -23.72 9.21
CA ILE A 198 -7.81 -22.30 8.85
C ILE A 198 -7.08 -21.57 9.99
N LEU A 199 -7.25 -22.03 11.23
CA LEU A 199 -6.63 -21.54 12.47
C LEU A 199 -5.36 -22.30 12.89
N THR A 200 -4.83 -23.20 12.05
CA THR A 200 -3.57 -23.88 12.36
C THR A 200 -2.42 -22.88 12.34
N LEU A 201 -1.72 -22.80 13.47
CA LEU A 201 -0.55 -21.95 13.61
C LEU A 201 0.52 -22.33 12.55
N PRO A 202 1.15 -21.33 11.92
CA PRO A 202 2.21 -21.58 10.95
C PRO A 202 3.39 -22.28 11.60
N THR A 203 4.02 -23.19 10.85
CA THR A 203 5.29 -23.80 11.23
C THR A 203 6.44 -22.78 11.20
N LYS A 204 7.54 -23.06 11.91
CA LYS A 204 8.70 -22.16 11.93
C LYS A 204 9.29 -21.90 10.54
N SER A 205 9.27 -22.90 9.66
CA SER A 205 9.71 -22.78 8.27
C SER A 205 8.81 -21.88 7.44
N GLU A 206 7.49 -22.01 7.58
CA GLU A 206 6.52 -21.14 6.89
C GLU A 206 6.63 -19.70 7.37
N LEU A 207 6.84 -19.49 8.67
CA LEU A 207 7.06 -18.15 9.22
C LEU A 207 8.38 -17.54 8.72
N ALA A 208 9.46 -18.32 8.62
CA ALA A 208 10.73 -17.83 8.09
C ALA A 208 10.63 -17.44 6.61
N ASN A 209 9.92 -18.24 5.81
CA ASN A 209 9.63 -17.91 4.42
C ASN A 209 8.79 -16.63 4.32
N LEU A 210 7.71 -16.52 5.11
CA LEU A 210 6.89 -15.32 5.17
C LEU A 210 7.71 -14.08 5.51
N VAL A 211 8.56 -14.13 6.54
CA VAL A 211 9.41 -12.99 6.94
C VAL A 211 10.38 -12.62 5.83
N ARG A 212 10.97 -13.60 5.14
CA ARG A 212 11.88 -13.33 4.00
C ARG A 212 11.17 -12.60 2.87
N PHE A 213 9.93 -12.97 2.55
CA PHE A 213 9.14 -12.34 1.49
C PHE A 213 8.55 -10.99 1.92
N ALA A 214 7.85 -10.97 3.05
CA ALA A 214 7.26 -9.77 3.62
C ALA A 214 8.31 -8.71 3.95
N GLY A 215 9.52 -9.12 4.36
CA GLY A 215 10.64 -8.21 4.65
C GLY A 215 11.11 -7.43 3.43
N ALA A 216 11.16 -8.06 2.25
CA ALA A 216 11.50 -7.38 1.00
C ALA A 216 10.43 -6.36 0.60
N ILE A 217 9.15 -6.75 0.65
CA ILE A 217 8.01 -5.86 0.36
C ILE A 217 8.00 -4.69 1.35
N PHE A 218 8.21 -4.97 2.63
CA PHE A 218 8.27 -3.97 3.68
C PHE A 218 9.40 -2.96 3.44
N GLY A 219 10.59 -3.44 3.11
CA GLY A 219 11.74 -2.58 2.81
C GLY A 219 11.47 -1.63 1.63
N VAL A 220 10.85 -2.15 0.56
CA VAL A 220 10.41 -1.34 -0.58
C VAL A 220 9.41 -0.26 -0.16
N ILE A 221 8.37 -0.61 0.59
CA ILE A 221 7.34 0.34 1.02
C ILE A 221 7.93 1.42 1.93
N VAL A 222 8.81 1.04 2.86
CA VAL A 222 9.53 2.01 3.70
C VAL A 222 10.39 2.94 2.85
N GLY A 223 11.11 2.42 1.85
CA GLY A 223 11.88 3.23 0.90
C GLY A 223 11.00 4.25 0.15
N LYS A 224 9.83 3.81 -0.35
CA LYS A 224 8.82 4.69 -0.98
C LYS A 224 8.40 5.82 -0.03
N LEU A 225 8.06 5.48 1.22
CA LEU A 225 7.63 6.46 2.23
C LEU A 225 8.72 7.48 2.57
N VAL A 226 9.97 7.05 2.72
CA VAL A 226 11.11 7.95 2.97
C VAL A 226 11.32 8.90 1.80
N CYS A 227 11.19 8.41 0.57
CA CYS A 227 11.30 9.25 -0.63
C CYS A 227 10.22 10.34 -0.68
N TYR A 228 8.94 9.97 -0.54
CA TYR A 228 7.84 10.96 -0.51
C TYR A 228 7.95 11.95 0.64
N SER A 229 8.40 11.50 1.81
CA SER A 229 8.64 12.36 2.96
C SER A 229 9.76 13.37 2.68
N SER A 230 10.84 12.93 2.04
CA SER A 230 11.97 13.78 1.66
C SER A 230 11.58 14.84 0.62
N LEU A 231 10.77 14.47 -0.38
CA LEU A 231 10.20 15.40 -1.35
C LEU A 231 9.36 16.48 -0.67
N THR A 232 8.52 16.07 0.28
CA THR A 232 7.65 16.99 1.02
C THR A 232 8.47 17.92 1.93
N LEU A 233 9.51 17.40 2.59
CA LEU A 233 10.44 18.20 3.38
C LEU A 233 11.27 19.17 2.52
N ALA A 234 11.58 18.82 1.27
CA ALA A 234 12.21 19.77 0.35
C ALA A 234 11.25 20.90 -0.01
N ALA A 235 9.96 20.59 -0.25
CA ALA A 235 8.95 21.58 -0.57
C ALA A 235 8.72 22.62 0.55
N THR A 236 8.91 22.25 1.83
CA THR A 236 8.76 23.20 2.95
C THR A 236 9.77 24.35 2.92
N LYS A 237 10.96 24.12 2.33
CA LYS A 237 12.02 25.15 2.22
C LYS A 237 11.63 26.31 1.31
N TYR A 238 10.67 26.10 0.42
CA TYR A 238 10.19 27.10 -0.56
C TYR A 238 8.94 27.87 -0.06
N GLY A 239 8.58 27.72 1.21
CA GLY A 239 7.46 28.42 1.84
C GLY A 239 6.11 27.70 1.73
N VAL A 240 5.12 28.26 2.40
CA VAL A 240 3.80 27.61 2.62
C VAL A 240 3.03 27.41 1.32
N THR A 241 3.09 28.36 0.38
CA THR A 241 2.42 28.26 -0.92
C THR A 241 3.00 27.12 -1.75
N SER A 242 4.33 26.97 -1.79
CA SER A 242 4.98 25.86 -2.49
C SER A 242 4.64 24.51 -1.85
N LEU A 243 4.58 24.44 -0.52
CA LEU A 243 4.16 23.23 0.19
C LEU A 243 2.70 22.87 -0.09
N ALA A 244 1.80 23.86 -0.15
CA ALA A 244 0.40 23.66 -0.51
C ALA A 244 0.26 23.13 -1.95
N ALA A 245 0.95 23.74 -2.91
CA ALA A 245 0.97 23.30 -4.30
C ALA A 245 1.52 21.87 -4.45
N HIS A 246 2.64 21.56 -3.77
CA HIS A 246 3.23 20.22 -3.73
C HIS A 246 2.22 19.17 -3.23
N ASN A 247 1.51 19.47 -2.13
CA ASN A 247 0.50 18.57 -1.60
C ASN A 247 -0.65 18.32 -2.58
N VAL A 248 -1.16 19.37 -3.25
CA VAL A 248 -2.23 19.21 -4.27
C VAL A 248 -1.73 18.36 -5.45
N LEU A 249 -0.54 18.63 -5.97
CA LEU A 249 0.06 17.87 -7.06
C LEU A 249 0.25 16.39 -6.69
N LEU A 250 0.70 16.08 -5.47
CA LEU A 250 0.80 14.70 -5.00
C LEU A 250 -0.56 14.00 -4.98
N ARG A 251 -1.65 14.68 -4.60
CA ARG A 251 -3.00 14.07 -4.61
C ARG A 251 -3.48 13.77 -6.03
N ILE A 252 -3.26 14.70 -6.96
CA ILE A 252 -3.59 14.48 -8.37
C ILE A 252 -2.76 13.31 -8.93
N PHE A 253 -1.46 13.27 -8.62
CA PHE A 253 -0.58 12.18 -9.02
C PHE A 253 -1.09 10.82 -8.52
N PHE A 254 -1.31 10.66 -7.20
CA PHE A 254 -1.76 9.39 -6.64
C PHE A 254 -3.14 8.95 -7.15
N PHE A 255 -4.02 9.91 -7.45
CA PHE A 255 -5.29 9.61 -8.09
C PHE A 255 -5.09 8.92 -9.44
N PHE A 256 -4.22 9.47 -10.31
CA PHE A 256 -3.93 8.84 -11.60
C PHE A 256 -3.07 7.57 -11.50
N SER A 257 -2.19 7.46 -10.50
CA SER A 257 -1.41 6.24 -10.26
C SER A 257 -2.29 5.01 -9.99
N THR A 258 -3.49 5.21 -9.42
CA THR A 258 -4.43 4.12 -9.12
C THR A 258 -4.83 3.29 -10.36
N PHE A 259 -4.91 3.92 -11.53
CA PHE A 259 -5.17 3.21 -12.80
C PHE A 259 -4.01 2.29 -13.19
N GLY A 260 -2.77 2.77 -13.02
CA GLY A 260 -1.56 2.00 -13.25
C GLY A 260 -1.46 0.81 -12.29
N ASP A 261 -1.74 1.03 -11.01
CA ASP A 261 -1.76 -0.02 -9.98
C ASP A 261 -2.77 -1.12 -10.31
N SER A 262 -3.97 -0.73 -10.77
CA SER A 262 -5.02 -1.68 -11.16
C SER A 262 -4.60 -2.55 -12.34
N LEU A 263 -3.93 -1.94 -13.34
CA LEU A 263 -3.40 -2.67 -14.50
C LEU A 263 -2.26 -3.60 -14.10
N SER A 264 -1.33 -3.11 -13.26
CA SER A 264 -0.23 -3.90 -12.70
C SER A 264 -0.76 -5.11 -11.94
N GLN A 265 -1.69 -4.93 -11.00
CA GLN A 265 -2.29 -6.05 -10.24
C GLN A 265 -3.03 -7.04 -11.14
N SER A 266 -3.71 -6.56 -12.19
CA SER A 266 -4.38 -7.45 -13.15
C SER A 266 -3.36 -8.38 -13.83
N VAL A 267 -2.24 -7.83 -14.31
CA VAL A 267 -1.18 -8.63 -14.94
C VAL A 267 -0.58 -9.63 -13.95
N GLN A 268 -0.33 -9.22 -12.71
CA GLN A 268 0.23 -10.09 -11.67
C GLN A 268 -0.68 -11.28 -11.35
N ASN A 269 -2.00 -11.09 -11.34
CA ASN A 269 -2.95 -12.18 -11.07
C ASN A 269 -3.02 -13.23 -12.20
N PHE A 270 -2.84 -12.81 -13.46
CA PHE A 270 -2.87 -13.73 -14.59
C PHE A 270 -1.51 -14.40 -14.86
N LEU A 271 -0.41 -13.83 -14.35
CA LEU A 271 0.96 -14.23 -14.66
C LEU A 271 1.27 -15.72 -14.35
N PRO A 272 0.90 -16.30 -13.19
CA PRO A 272 1.20 -17.69 -12.88
C PRO A 272 0.54 -18.69 -13.85
N SER A 273 -0.67 -18.37 -14.35
CA SER A 273 -1.39 -19.20 -15.32
C SER A 273 -0.72 -19.24 -16.70
N VAL A 274 0.05 -18.20 -17.03
CA VAL A 274 0.79 -18.10 -18.30
C VAL A 274 2.05 -18.96 -18.28
N PHE A 275 2.78 -18.95 -17.15
CA PHE A 275 4.00 -19.76 -16.99
C PHE A 275 3.72 -21.25 -16.93
N THR A 276 2.57 -21.65 -16.37
CA THR A 276 2.16 -23.06 -16.28
C THR A 276 1.61 -23.61 -17.60
N MET A 277 1.02 -22.78 -18.47
CA MET A 277 0.43 -23.23 -19.74
C MET A 277 1.39 -23.30 -20.95
N ASN A 278 2.67 -22.93 -20.82
CA ASN A 278 3.68 -22.99 -21.89
C ASN A 278 3.18 -22.50 -23.27
N LYS A 279 2.50 -21.34 -23.31
CA LYS A 279 2.02 -20.72 -24.56
C LYS A 279 2.86 -19.49 -24.92
N ASP A 280 3.73 -19.66 -25.92
CA ASP A 280 4.61 -18.63 -26.50
C ASP A 280 4.00 -17.22 -26.75
N PRO A 281 2.75 -17.06 -27.24
CA PRO A 281 2.21 -15.73 -27.52
C PRO A 281 1.94 -14.90 -26.27
N VAL A 282 1.60 -15.52 -25.14
CA VAL A 282 1.26 -14.80 -23.90
C VAL A 282 2.53 -14.35 -23.15
N SER A 283 3.59 -15.17 -23.17
CA SER A 283 4.92 -14.78 -22.70
C SER A 283 5.49 -13.58 -23.47
N LYS A 284 5.29 -13.53 -24.81
CA LYS A 284 5.65 -12.36 -25.63
C LYS A 284 4.83 -11.12 -25.30
N ALA A 285 3.52 -11.27 -25.08
CA ALA A 285 2.65 -10.16 -24.67
C ALA A 285 3.07 -9.57 -23.31
N TYR A 286 3.43 -10.44 -22.35
CA TYR A 286 3.97 -10.02 -21.07
C TYR A 286 5.30 -9.27 -21.21
N LYS A 287 6.30 -9.82 -21.92
CA LYS A 287 7.60 -9.12 -22.11
C LYS A 287 7.43 -7.75 -22.79
N ARG A 288 6.44 -7.62 -23.68
CA ARG A 288 6.07 -6.33 -24.29
C ARG A 288 5.42 -5.38 -23.28
N PHE A 289 4.54 -5.89 -22.42
CA PHE A 289 3.89 -5.11 -21.38
C PHE A 289 4.87 -4.67 -20.28
N GLU A 290 5.71 -5.59 -19.81
CA GLU A 290 6.81 -5.30 -18.89
C GLU A 290 7.76 -4.26 -19.49
N GLY A 291 8.19 -4.44 -20.74
CA GLY A 291 9.00 -3.45 -21.47
C GLY A 291 8.31 -2.09 -21.61
N PHE A 292 6.99 -2.07 -21.86
CA PHE A 292 6.19 -0.85 -21.91
C PHE A 292 6.09 -0.18 -20.54
N HIS A 293 5.86 -0.94 -19.47
CA HIS A 293 5.77 -0.43 -18.10
C HIS A 293 7.12 0.14 -17.64
N LEU A 294 8.23 -0.56 -17.93
CA LEU A 294 9.60 -0.08 -17.74
C LEU A 294 9.88 1.20 -18.55
N ALA A 295 9.46 1.26 -19.80
CA ALA A 295 9.64 2.43 -20.66
C ALA A 295 8.84 3.64 -20.15
N CYS A 296 7.57 3.45 -19.77
CA CYS A 296 6.74 4.50 -19.18
C CYS A 296 7.33 4.99 -17.86
N ALA A 297 7.74 4.09 -16.95
CA ALA A 297 8.38 4.46 -15.69
C ALA A 297 9.70 5.24 -15.91
N GLY A 298 10.50 4.81 -16.89
CA GLY A 298 11.73 5.49 -17.30
C GLY A 298 11.48 6.88 -17.90
N ILE A 299 10.52 7.01 -18.82
CA ILE A 299 10.16 8.29 -19.46
C ILE A 299 9.62 9.27 -18.42
N VAL A 300 8.73 8.82 -17.53
CA VAL A 300 8.18 9.65 -16.45
C VAL A 300 9.30 10.05 -15.49
N GLY A 301 10.17 9.13 -15.06
CA GLY A 301 11.32 9.45 -14.21
C GLY A 301 12.28 10.46 -14.85
N CYS A 302 12.53 10.35 -16.15
CA CYS A 302 13.34 11.31 -16.91
C CYS A 302 12.66 12.67 -17.06
N LEU A 303 11.35 12.71 -17.33
CA LEU A 303 10.58 13.96 -17.44
C LEU A 303 10.56 14.72 -16.10
N PHE A 304 10.39 14.03 -14.97
CA PHE A 304 10.49 14.67 -13.65
C PHE A 304 11.91 15.17 -13.34
N SER A 305 12.93 14.41 -13.74
CA SER A 305 14.34 14.82 -13.62
C SER A 305 14.64 16.09 -14.42
N LEU A 306 14.10 16.22 -15.64
CA LEU A 306 14.28 17.37 -16.52
C LEU A 306 13.43 18.59 -16.14
N THR A 307 12.22 18.38 -15.62
CA THR A 307 11.29 19.46 -15.23
C THR A 307 11.58 20.06 -13.86
N SER A 308 12.34 19.36 -13.00
CA SER A 308 12.81 19.93 -11.72
C SER A 308 13.58 21.26 -11.91
N GLY A 309 14.36 21.38 -13.00
CA GLY A 309 15.07 22.60 -13.37
C GLY A 309 14.16 23.76 -13.82
N VAL A 310 12.94 23.46 -14.27
CA VAL A 310 11.96 24.46 -14.71
C VAL A 310 11.30 25.14 -13.51
N PHE A 311 11.05 24.40 -12.43
CA PHE A 311 10.46 24.95 -11.19
C PHE A 311 11.48 25.64 -10.27
N THR A 312 12.77 25.31 -10.39
CA THR A 312 13.84 26.00 -9.65
C THR A 312 14.39 27.24 -10.38
N SER A 313 13.99 27.48 -11.63
CA SER A 313 14.33 28.70 -12.37
C SER A 313 13.30 29.81 -12.10
N SER A 314 13.12 30.17 -10.83
CA SER A 314 12.62 31.51 -10.54
C SER A 314 13.82 32.41 -10.46
N LYS A 315 14.05 33.23 -11.51
CA LYS A 315 14.85 34.44 -11.35
C LYS A 315 14.20 35.19 -10.19
N ALA A 316 14.94 35.38 -9.11
CA ALA A 316 14.60 36.37 -8.09
C ALA A 316 14.35 37.68 -8.83
N GLY A 317 13.07 38.04 -9.01
CA GLY A 317 12.68 39.34 -9.48
C GLY A 317 13.13 40.33 -8.43
N GLY A 318 14.20 41.05 -8.71
CA GLY A 318 14.48 42.29 -8.02
C GLY A 318 13.43 43.29 -8.46
N GLU A 319 12.63 43.73 -7.50
CA GLU A 319 12.22 45.11 -7.24
C GLU A 319 11.90 45.23 -5.75
#